data_AF-A0A7V5H7P2-F1
#
_entry.id   AF-A0A7V5H7P2-F1
#
_cell.length_a   1.000
_cell.length_b   1.000
_cell.length_c   1.000
_cell.angle_alpha   90.00
_cell.angle_beta   90.00
_cell.angle_gamma   90.00
#
_symmetry.space_group_name_H-M   'P 1'
#
loop_
_entity.id
_entity.type
_entity.pdbx_description
1 polymer ?
#
loop_
_entity_poly.entity_id
_entity_poly.type
_entity_poly.pdbx_seq_one_letter_code
_entity_poly.pdbx_strand_id
1 'polypeptide(L)'
;ENRGQPLDVCLIVGEPFASFVLEHHPKKARKITQQEALQILQEEDARGHVHHAFFKDAMLQRFYAICNCCSCCCGAMQAMRNGTPMLAPSGYILQLEEEKCVGCGVCIEYCQFKALSLQNGKIHLDEALCMGCGVCVDKCKQQAHHLVRDERKGQPLEIKALMEKAAAN
;
A
#
# COMPACT_ATOMS: atom_id res chain seq x y z
N GLU A 1 9.07 16.36 -9.71
CA GLU A 1 8.93 16.26 -8.25
C GLU A 1 10.22 15.78 -7.61
N ASN A 2 10.56 16.28 -6.42
CA ASN A 2 11.71 15.82 -5.66
C ASN A 2 11.48 14.38 -5.20
N ARG A 3 12.33 13.44 -5.66
CA ARG A 3 12.30 12.04 -5.22
C ARG A 3 12.43 12.00 -3.69
N GLY A 4 11.45 11.42 -3.01
CA GLY A 4 11.48 11.22 -1.55
C GLY A 4 10.88 12.35 -0.71
N GLN A 5 10.05 13.22 -1.28
CA GLN A 5 9.17 14.12 -0.53
C GLN A 5 7.70 13.80 -0.85
N PRO A 6 6.77 14.00 0.10
CA PRO A 6 6.98 14.45 1.48
C PRO A 6 7.61 13.38 2.39
N LEU A 7 8.24 13.83 3.49
CA LEU A 7 8.88 12.93 4.48
C LEU A 7 7.96 12.59 5.67
N ASP A 8 6.92 13.40 5.91
CA ASP A 8 5.94 13.22 6.99
C ASP A 8 4.79 12.29 6.55
N VAL A 9 5.13 11.07 6.14
CA VAL A 9 4.20 10.10 5.52
C VAL A 9 4.11 8.77 6.27
N CYS A 10 4.85 8.61 7.36
CA CYS A 10 4.84 7.39 8.17
C CYS A 10 4.08 7.64 9.48
N LEU A 11 3.17 6.73 9.81
CA LEU A 11 2.37 6.78 11.02
C LEU A 11 2.87 5.69 11.96
N ILE A 12 3.27 6.07 13.18
CA ILE A 12 3.61 5.11 14.24
C ILE A 12 2.45 5.06 15.22
N VAL A 13 1.96 3.84 15.50
CA VAL A 13 0.69 3.62 16.19
C VAL A 13 0.90 2.74 17.42
N GLY A 14 0.24 3.12 18.52
CA GLY A 14 0.18 2.32 19.75
C GLY A 14 1.41 2.44 20.65
N GLU A 15 1.25 2.02 21.89
CA GLU A 15 2.31 2.01 22.90
C GLU A 15 3.03 0.64 22.95
N PRO A 16 4.36 0.61 23.24
CA PRO A 16 5.22 1.74 23.60
C PRO A 16 5.80 2.49 22.37
N PHE A 17 5.43 2.11 21.14
CA PHE A 17 6.13 2.51 19.92
C PHE A 17 6.02 4.00 19.64
N ALA A 18 4.82 4.57 19.77
CA ALA A 18 4.59 5.99 19.54
C ALA A 18 5.38 6.85 20.53
N SER A 19 5.30 6.55 21.84
CA SER A 19 6.07 7.29 22.85
C SER A 19 7.58 7.12 22.66
N PHE A 20 8.05 5.91 22.36
CA PHE A 20 9.47 5.66 22.08
C PHE A 20 10.00 6.53 20.93
N VAL A 21 9.27 6.59 19.81
CA VAL A 21 9.66 7.40 18.64
C VAL A 21 9.67 8.89 18.97
N LEU A 22 8.69 9.37 19.74
CA LEU A 22 8.63 10.78 20.15
C LEU A 22 9.79 11.15 21.09
N GLU A 23 10.16 10.26 22.01
CA GLU A 23 11.26 10.47 22.94
C GLU A 23 12.62 10.50 22.23
N HIS A 24 12.85 9.59 21.28
CA HIS A 24 14.16 9.41 20.62
C HIS A 24 14.32 10.26 19.34
N HIS A 25 13.22 10.74 18.76
CA HIS A 25 13.23 11.56 17.55
C HIS A 25 12.40 12.86 17.68
N PRO A 26 12.60 13.68 18.74
CA PRO A 26 11.74 14.83 19.04
C PRO A 26 11.77 15.95 17.98
N LYS A 27 12.78 15.96 17.11
CA LYS A 27 12.91 16.93 15.99
C LYS A 27 12.35 16.40 14.66
N LYS A 28 11.98 15.12 14.59
CA LYS A 28 11.57 14.43 13.36
C LYS A 28 10.26 13.66 13.50
N ALA A 29 9.66 13.66 14.68
CA ALA A 29 8.38 13.04 14.97
C ALA A 29 7.49 14.03 15.72
N ARG A 30 6.19 13.94 15.49
CA ARG A 30 5.17 14.75 16.18
C ARG A 30 3.97 13.88 16.51
N LYS A 31 3.23 14.27 17.54
CA LYS A 31 1.90 13.71 17.79
C LYS A 31 0.93 14.28 16.76
N ILE A 32 0.01 13.44 16.31
CA ILE A 32 -1.05 13.80 15.38
C ILE A 32 -2.39 13.29 15.90
N THR A 33 -3.46 13.94 15.50
CA THR A 33 -4.83 13.47 15.71
C THR A 33 -5.18 12.36 14.73
N GLN A 34 -6.28 11.63 14.99
CA GLN A 34 -6.81 10.66 14.04
C GLN A 34 -7.21 11.32 12.72
N GLN A 35 -7.73 12.54 12.75
CA GLN A 35 -8.13 13.26 11.55
C GLN A 35 -6.92 13.62 10.69
N GLU A 36 -5.83 14.10 11.30
CA GLU A 36 -4.57 14.33 10.58
C GLU A 36 -4.00 13.03 10.00
N ALA A 37 -4.09 11.91 10.73
CA ALA A 37 -3.67 10.61 10.22
C ALA A 37 -4.47 10.19 8.97
N LEU A 38 -5.79 10.38 8.99
CA LEU A 38 -6.65 10.10 7.83
C LEU A 38 -6.33 11.01 6.64
N GLN A 39 -6.07 12.29 6.91
CA GLN A 39 -5.69 13.24 5.88
C GLN A 39 -4.37 12.83 5.20
N ILE A 40 -3.35 12.42 5.97
CA ILE A 40 -2.09 11.91 5.41
C ILE A 40 -2.36 10.70 4.51
N LEU A 41 -3.18 9.73 4.94
CA LEU A 41 -3.50 8.56 4.10
C LEU A 41 -4.16 8.98 2.78
N GLN A 42 -5.13 9.87 2.83
CA GLN A 42 -5.85 10.36 1.64
C GLN A 42 -4.94 11.13 0.68
N GLU A 43 -4.07 11.99 1.20
CA GLU A 43 -3.13 12.75 0.38
C GLU A 43 -2.11 11.84 -0.30
N GLU A 44 -1.59 10.84 0.41
CA GLU A 44 -0.60 9.92 -0.16
C GLU A 44 -1.22 8.93 -1.16
N ASP A 45 -2.46 8.50 -0.94
CA ASP A 45 -3.25 7.78 -1.95
C ASP A 45 -3.46 8.64 -3.21
N ALA A 46 -3.81 9.92 -3.03
CA ALA A 46 -3.96 10.86 -4.13
C ALA A 46 -2.66 11.06 -4.94
N ARG A 47 -1.48 10.97 -4.29
CA ARG A 47 -0.16 10.95 -4.95
C ARG A 47 0.17 9.62 -5.63
N GLY A 48 -0.58 8.55 -5.35
CA GLY A 48 -0.33 7.21 -5.88
C GLY A 48 0.76 6.45 -5.14
N HIS A 49 0.92 6.75 -3.85
CA HIS A 49 1.74 5.95 -2.95
C HIS A 49 0.97 4.72 -2.47
N VAL A 50 1.71 3.71 -1.98
CA VAL A 50 1.12 2.48 -1.45
C VAL A 50 1.13 2.52 0.06
N HIS A 51 -0.01 2.16 0.65
CA HIS A 51 -0.15 1.97 2.09
C HIS A 51 0.33 0.58 2.50
N HIS A 52 1.24 0.52 3.46
CA HIS A 52 1.68 -0.72 4.10
C HIS A 52 1.42 -0.67 5.58
N ALA A 53 0.57 -1.58 6.07
CA ALA A 53 0.36 -1.81 7.49
C ALA A 53 1.36 -2.86 8.00
N PHE A 54 2.16 -2.50 9.00
CA PHE A 54 3.19 -3.39 9.54
C PHE A 54 2.73 -4.09 10.82
N PHE A 55 2.72 -5.42 10.73
CA PHE A 55 2.59 -6.37 11.83
C PHE A 55 3.88 -7.20 11.85
N LYS A 56 4.54 -7.29 13.00
CA LYS A 56 5.82 -8.01 13.11
C LYS A 56 5.89 -8.82 14.39
N ASP A 57 6.42 -10.03 14.27
CA ASP A 57 6.75 -10.91 15.39
C ASP A 57 7.70 -10.23 16.38
N ALA A 58 8.71 -9.53 15.85
CA ALA A 58 9.65 -8.72 16.64
C ALA A 58 8.98 -7.58 17.44
N MET A 59 7.75 -7.21 17.07
CA MET A 59 6.93 -6.22 17.76
C MET A 59 5.86 -6.89 18.65
N LEU A 60 6.04 -8.17 18.98
CA LEU A 60 5.15 -9.01 19.78
C LEU A 60 3.76 -9.18 19.15
N GLN A 61 3.72 -9.44 17.84
CA GLN A 61 2.47 -9.60 17.07
C GLN A 61 1.56 -8.36 17.11
N ARG A 62 2.16 -7.17 17.26
CA ARG A 62 1.41 -5.91 17.30
C ARG A 62 1.50 -5.16 15.99
N PHE A 63 0.41 -4.48 15.67
CA PHE A 63 0.38 -3.39 14.73
C PHE A 63 1.12 -2.20 15.30
N TYR A 64 2.07 -1.63 14.55
CA TYR A 64 2.89 -0.52 15.06
C TYR A 64 3.16 0.60 14.06
N ALA A 65 2.97 0.38 12.76
CA ALA A 65 3.25 1.39 11.76
C ALA A 65 2.40 1.26 10.51
N ILE A 66 2.10 2.41 9.89
CA ILE A 66 1.66 2.52 8.50
C ILE A 66 2.71 3.33 7.75
N CYS A 67 3.21 2.83 6.63
CA CYS A 67 3.99 3.66 5.70
C CYS A 67 3.22 3.91 4.40
N ASN A 68 3.38 5.12 3.86
CA ASN A 68 2.63 5.62 2.70
C ASN A 68 3.63 6.07 1.63
N CYS A 69 4.41 5.13 1.07
CA CYS A 69 5.59 5.46 0.29
C CYS A 69 5.45 5.09 -1.20
N CYS A 70 6.22 5.77 -2.06
CA CYS A 70 6.55 5.28 -3.40
C CYS A 70 7.73 4.31 -3.41
N SER A 71 7.87 3.56 -4.50
CA SER A 71 8.99 2.64 -4.71
C SER A 71 10.34 3.33 -4.96
N CYS A 72 10.33 4.65 -4.98
CA CYS A 72 11.47 5.55 -5.15
C CYS A 72 12.51 5.44 -4.01
N CYS A 73 12.07 5.30 -2.75
CA CYS A 73 12.92 5.26 -1.56
C CYS A 73 12.43 4.29 -0.47
N CYS A 74 11.30 3.61 -0.68
CA CYS A 74 10.77 2.67 0.30
C CYS A 74 11.71 1.47 0.50
N GLY A 75 12.27 1.34 1.70
CA GLY A 75 13.15 0.23 2.05
C GLY A 75 12.48 -1.15 1.94
N ALA A 76 11.19 -1.24 2.28
CA ALA A 76 10.44 -2.51 2.19
C ALA A 76 10.24 -2.96 0.74
N MET A 77 9.86 -2.05 -0.16
CA MET A 77 9.73 -2.36 -1.59
C MET A 77 11.09 -2.66 -2.24
N GLN A 78 12.15 -1.95 -1.85
CA GLN A 78 13.49 -2.22 -2.35
C GLN A 78 14.02 -3.57 -1.88
N ALA A 79 13.80 -3.93 -0.62
CA ALA A 79 14.13 -5.25 -0.09
C ALA A 79 13.37 -6.36 -0.86
N MET A 80 12.07 -6.16 -1.13
CA MET A 80 11.26 -7.09 -1.91
C MET A 80 11.78 -7.28 -3.33
N ARG A 81 12.15 -6.19 -4.01
CA ARG A 81 12.77 -6.23 -5.34
C ARG A 81 14.11 -6.96 -5.35
N ASN A 82 14.84 -6.92 -4.24
CA ASN A 82 16.12 -7.62 -4.07
C ASN A 82 15.96 -9.04 -3.51
N GLY A 83 14.75 -9.61 -3.55
CA GLY A 83 14.50 -11.00 -3.18
C GLY A 83 14.25 -11.25 -1.69
N THR A 84 14.14 -10.21 -0.87
CA THR A 84 13.79 -10.34 0.56
C THR A 84 12.29 -10.06 0.77
N PRO A 85 11.45 -11.05 1.09
CA PRO A 85 10.00 -10.90 1.18
C PRO A 85 9.58 -10.07 2.41
N MET A 86 9.58 -8.74 2.27
CA MET A 86 9.27 -7.80 3.35
C MET A 86 7.79 -7.44 3.49
N LEU A 87 7.02 -7.62 2.42
CA LEU A 87 5.62 -7.21 2.28
C LEU A 87 4.75 -8.41 1.92
N ALA A 88 3.49 -8.37 2.33
CA ALA A 88 2.46 -9.34 1.94
C ALA A 88 1.47 -8.69 0.97
N PRO A 89 0.92 -9.45 0.00
CA PRO A 89 -0.16 -8.96 -0.87
C PRO A 89 -1.45 -8.74 -0.07
N SER A 90 -2.37 -7.93 -0.61
CA SER A 90 -3.61 -7.53 0.06
C SER A 90 -4.69 -8.63 0.10
N GLY A 91 -4.46 -9.79 -0.54
CA GLY A 91 -5.49 -10.80 -0.80
C GLY A 91 -6.36 -10.49 -2.04
N TYR A 92 -6.09 -9.39 -2.74
CA TYR A 92 -6.75 -9.04 -4.00
C TYR A 92 -5.78 -9.07 -5.18
N ILE A 93 -6.33 -9.14 -6.38
CA ILE A 93 -5.62 -9.00 -7.65
C ILE A 93 -6.36 -8.03 -8.56
N LEU A 94 -5.62 -7.37 -9.44
CA LEU A 94 -6.20 -6.52 -10.47
C LEU A 94 -6.91 -7.37 -11.53
N GLN A 95 -8.12 -6.98 -11.91
CA GLN A 95 -8.81 -7.44 -13.10
C GLN A 95 -8.98 -6.27 -14.07
N LEU A 96 -8.76 -6.51 -15.36
CA LEU A 96 -8.84 -5.50 -16.41
C LEU A 96 -10.11 -5.69 -17.25
N GLU A 97 -10.83 -4.60 -17.48
CA GLU A 97 -11.91 -4.52 -18.45
C GLU A 97 -11.35 -4.02 -19.79
N GLU A 98 -10.97 -4.93 -20.68
CA GLU A 98 -10.29 -4.58 -21.94
C GLU A 98 -11.07 -3.58 -22.79
N GLU A 99 -12.41 -3.69 -22.83
CA GLU A 99 -13.28 -2.83 -23.64
C GLU A 99 -13.28 -1.36 -23.21
N LYS A 100 -12.94 -1.08 -21.94
CA LYS A 100 -12.81 0.30 -21.42
C LYS A 100 -11.37 0.80 -21.53
N CYS A 101 -10.40 -0.08 -21.73
CA CYS A 101 -9.00 0.26 -21.69
C CYS A 101 -8.55 0.90 -23.00
N VAL A 102 -8.13 2.17 -22.94
CA VAL A 102 -7.60 2.91 -24.10
C VAL A 102 -6.07 2.78 -24.26
N GLY A 103 -5.42 1.93 -23.48
CA GLY A 103 -3.97 1.69 -23.58
C GLY A 103 -3.08 2.89 -23.23
N CYS A 104 -3.56 3.86 -22.43
CA CYS A 104 -2.82 5.10 -22.15
C CYS A 104 -1.56 4.95 -21.28
N GLY A 105 -1.38 3.80 -20.62
CA GLY A 105 -0.17 3.50 -19.83
C GLY A 105 -0.10 4.16 -18.44
N VAL A 106 -1.04 5.02 -18.03
CA VAL A 106 -1.03 5.68 -16.71
C VAL A 106 -0.93 4.67 -15.56
N CYS A 107 -1.63 3.55 -15.64
CA CYS A 107 -1.57 2.51 -14.62
C CYS A 107 -0.17 1.88 -14.45
N ILE A 108 0.64 1.86 -15.52
CA ILE A 108 2.01 1.37 -15.50
C ILE A 108 2.89 2.33 -14.68
N GLU A 109 2.73 3.64 -14.86
CA GLU A 109 3.51 4.67 -14.15
C GLU A 109 3.31 4.59 -12.63
N TYR A 110 2.08 4.33 -12.19
CA TYR A 110 1.73 4.23 -10.77
C TYR A 110 1.93 2.83 -10.17
N CYS A 111 2.25 1.82 -10.98
CA CYS A 111 2.48 0.47 -10.49
C CYS A 111 3.83 0.35 -9.78
N GLN A 112 3.83 0.55 -8.46
CA GLN A 112 5.04 0.50 -7.63
C GLN A 112 5.76 -0.88 -7.66
N PHE A 113 5.04 -1.94 -8.04
CA PHE A 113 5.53 -3.32 -8.11
C PHE A 113 5.90 -3.77 -9.52
N LYS A 114 5.76 -2.90 -10.54
CA LYS A 114 6.05 -3.20 -11.95
C LYS A 114 5.28 -4.43 -12.48
N ALA A 115 4.06 -4.62 -11.99
CA ALA A 115 3.18 -5.71 -12.40
C ALA A 115 2.44 -5.42 -13.72
N LEU A 116 2.54 -4.22 -14.27
CA LEU A 116 1.83 -3.83 -15.49
C LEU A 116 2.81 -3.48 -16.61
N SER A 117 2.48 -3.87 -17.83
CA SER A 117 3.22 -3.55 -19.05
C SER A 117 2.28 -3.25 -20.21
N LEU A 118 2.78 -2.59 -21.25
CA LEU A 118 2.04 -2.34 -22.49
C LEU A 118 2.54 -3.30 -23.57
N GLN A 119 1.63 -4.10 -24.13
CA GLN A 119 1.93 -5.06 -25.19
C GLN A 119 0.87 -4.94 -26.28
N ASN A 120 1.28 -4.66 -27.52
CA ASN A 120 0.38 -4.50 -28.67
C ASN A 120 -0.77 -3.50 -28.41
N GLY A 121 -0.49 -2.40 -27.72
CA GLY A 121 -1.49 -1.38 -27.37
C GLY A 121 -2.43 -1.75 -26.23
N LYS A 122 -2.29 -2.95 -25.63
CA LYS A 122 -3.08 -3.41 -24.50
C LYS A 122 -2.25 -3.49 -23.23
N ILE A 123 -2.89 -3.22 -22.09
CA ILE A 123 -2.25 -3.38 -20.78
C ILE A 123 -2.25 -4.88 -20.43
N HIS A 124 -1.08 -5.37 -20.04
CA HIS A 124 -0.85 -6.74 -19.60
C HIS A 124 -0.44 -6.77 -18.12
N LEU A 125 -1.01 -7.70 -17.37
CA LEU A 125 -0.77 -7.91 -15.95
C LEU A 125 0.12 -9.13 -15.70
N ASP A 126 1.23 -8.92 -15.00
CA ASP A 126 1.96 -9.99 -14.33
C ASP A 126 1.31 -10.26 -12.96
N GLU A 127 0.55 -11.35 -12.89
CA GLU A 127 -0.15 -11.76 -11.67
C GLU A 127 0.79 -12.06 -10.51
N ALA A 128 2.00 -12.54 -10.77
CA ALA A 128 2.96 -12.90 -9.73
C ALA A 128 3.45 -11.64 -8.99
N LEU A 129 3.68 -10.55 -9.73
CA LEU A 129 4.12 -9.27 -9.19
C LEU A 129 2.98 -8.41 -8.61
N CYS A 130 1.73 -8.68 -8.96
CA CYS A 130 0.60 -7.91 -8.47
C CYS A 130 0.40 -8.10 -6.97
N MET A 131 0.46 -6.99 -6.22
CA MET A 131 0.24 -6.98 -4.77
C MET A 131 -1.20 -6.63 -4.37
N GLY A 132 -2.07 -6.33 -5.34
CA GLY A 132 -3.46 -5.95 -5.07
C GLY A 132 -3.63 -4.61 -4.35
N CYS A 133 -2.67 -3.68 -4.52
CA CYS A 133 -2.64 -2.42 -3.77
C CYS A 133 -3.66 -1.34 -4.19
N GLY A 134 -4.39 -1.53 -5.29
CA GLY A 134 -5.46 -0.62 -5.70
C GLY A 134 -5.02 0.66 -6.42
N VAL A 135 -3.78 1.15 -6.24
CA VAL A 135 -3.34 2.45 -6.82
C VAL A 135 -3.65 2.61 -8.31
N CYS A 136 -3.44 1.57 -9.13
CA CYS A 136 -3.75 1.63 -10.57
C CYS A 136 -5.25 1.74 -10.87
N VAL A 137 -6.13 1.22 -10.02
CA VAL A 137 -7.58 1.38 -10.11
C VAL A 137 -7.93 2.85 -9.93
N ASP A 138 -7.42 3.48 -8.87
CA ASP A 138 -7.75 4.86 -8.52
C ASP A 138 -7.25 5.88 -9.54
N LYS A 139 -6.13 5.58 -10.22
CA LYS A 139 -5.57 6.46 -11.28
C LYS A 139 -6.18 6.23 -12.66
N CYS A 140 -6.97 5.18 -12.86
CA CYS A 140 -7.56 4.89 -14.16
C CYS A 140 -8.79 5.75 -14.42
N LYS A 141 -8.63 6.84 -15.18
CA LYS A 141 -9.75 7.71 -15.60
C LYS A 141 -10.84 7.00 -16.40
N GLN A 142 -10.52 5.88 -17.04
CA GLN A 142 -11.49 5.06 -17.79
C GLN A 142 -12.23 4.05 -16.92
N GLN A 143 -11.84 3.90 -15.65
CA GLN A 143 -12.39 2.89 -14.74
C GLN A 143 -12.34 1.48 -15.36
N ALA A 144 -11.25 1.17 -16.06
CA ALA A 144 -11.02 -0.09 -16.77
C ALA A 144 -10.37 -1.17 -15.88
N HIS A 145 -10.34 -0.93 -14.58
CA HIS A 145 -9.53 -1.66 -13.60
C HIS A 145 -10.36 -1.83 -12.33
N HIS A 146 -10.37 -3.03 -11.77
CA HIS A 146 -11.02 -3.30 -10.48
C HIS A 146 -10.26 -4.38 -9.72
N LEU A 147 -10.38 -4.37 -8.39
CA LEU A 147 -9.80 -5.42 -7.56
C LEU A 147 -10.81 -6.55 -7.37
N VAL A 148 -10.34 -7.77 -7.56
CA VAL A 148 -11.09 -8.99 -7.25
C VAL A 148 -10.34 -9.84 -6.26
N ARG A 149 -11.07 -10.60 -5.44
CA ARG A 149 -10.48 -11.48 -4.45
C ARG A 149 -9.65 -12.57 -5.15
N ASP A 150 -8.46 -12.84 -4.64
CA ASP A 150 -7.60 -13.94 -5.11
C ASP A 150 -7.13 -14.76 -3.91
N GLU A 151 -7.62 -16.00 -3.81
CA GLU A 151 -7.27 -16.90 -2.71
C GLU A 151 -5.76 -17.24 -2.67
N ARG A 152 -5.08 -17.16 -3.81
CA ARG A 152 -3.62 -17.35 -3.91
C ARG A 152 -2.84 -16.21 -3.24
N LYS A 153 -3.48 -15.06 -2.98
CA LYS A 153 -2.88 -13.86 -2.37
C LYS A 153 -3.18 -13.75 -0.86
N GLY A 154 -3.70 -14.81 -0.25
CA GLY A 154 -3.95 -14.87 1.18
C GLY A 154 -5.29 -14.22 1.59
N GLN A 155 -5.47 -14.06 2.90
CA GLN A 155 -6.67 -13.46 3.47
C GLN A 155 -6.50 -11.94 3.59
N PRO A 156 -7.39 -11.14 2.97
CA PRO A 156 -7.45 -9.71 3.17
C PRO A 156 -7.68 -9.36 4.64
N LEU A 157 -7.07 -8.25 5.02
CA LEU A 157 -7.20 -7.67 6.35
C LEU A 157 -8.50 -6.85 6.46
N GLU A 158 -9.64 -7.53 6.37
CA GLU A 158 -10.96 -6.91 6.55
C GLU A 158 -11.25 -6.70 8.04
N ILE A 159 -10.66 -5.65 8.62
CA ILE A 159 -10.65 -5.42 10.08
C ILE A 159 -12.06 -5.47 10.69
N LYS A 160 -13.08 -4.88 10.05
CA LYS A 160 -14.46 -4.87 10.58
C LYS A 160 -15.02 -6.29 10.70
N ALA A 161 -14.93 -7.07 9.63
CA ALA A 161 -15.39 -8.46 9.61
C ALA A 161 -14.59 -9.33 10.60
N LEU A 162 -13.28 -9.10 10.72
CA LEU A 162 -12.43 -9.80 11.68
C LEU A 162 -12.80 -9.46 13.13
N MET A 163 -13.10 -8.19 13.43
CA MET A 163 -13.54 -7.74 14.75
C MET A 163 -14.92 -8.31 15.11
N GLU A 164 -15.87 -8.29 14.18
CA GLU A 164 -17.19 -8.91 14.36
C GLU A 164 -17.07 -10.41 14.66
N LYS A 165 -16.23 -11.12 13.90
CA LYS A 165 -15.96 -12.54 14.13
C LYS A 165 -15.28 -12.79 15.48
N ALA A 166 -14.34 -11.93 15.89
CA ALA A 166 -13.66 -12.05 17.17
C ALA A 166 -14.59 -11.78 18.36
N ALA A 167 -15.55 -10.85 18.22
CA ALA A 167 -16.54 -10.54 19.25
C ALA A 167 -17.64 -11.61 19.38
N ALA A 168 -17.83 -12.44 18.34
CA ALA A 168 -18.78 -13.53 18.33
C ALA A 168 -18.23 -14.85 18.92
N ASN A 169 -16.94 -14.91 19.25
CA ASN A 169 -16.27 -16.04 19.91
C ASN A 169 -15.98 -15.71 21.37
#